data_AF-I3IE46-F1
#
_entry.id   AF-I3IE46-F1
#
_cell.length_a   1.000
_cell.length_b   1.000
_cell.length_c   1.000
_cell.angle_alpha   90.00
_cell.angle_beta   90.00
_cell.angle_gamma   90.00
#
_symmetry.space_group_name_H-M   'P 1'
#
loop_
_entity.id
_entity.type
_entity.pdbx_description
1 polymer ?
#
loop_
_entity_poly.entity_id
_entity_poly.type
_entity_poly.pdbx_seq_one_letter_code
_entity_poly.pdbx_strand_id
1 'polypeptide(L)'
;MITYNQYTGTMNDPLNPIRQLIRQAQEQDSASGKLLEFVECRKGHLHNAIKLPADKATKKLADFVVRYIKHVPDFIDAIRTMAQEAGIYEDVKPLLKIASDYFLSPPSIVDPHSQLQALLDEAYLAHRLLEEVNDRFMAKSGIPLAPMDMTLANVIAHELIGEPFANELDQAVLFSAELLLDEQGFTGEHIEDYVLTHKVKGWQQELERWPCLVEDLSISVEFDLDDDETATRH
;
A
#
# COMPACT_ATOMS: atom_id res chain seq x y z
N MET A 1 22.02 -10.33 -7.96
CA MET A 1 21.96 -9.10 -8.79
C MET A 1 20.49 -8.84 -9.04
N ILE A 2 19.93 -7.80 -8.42
CA ILE A 2 18.53 -7.45 -8.63
C ILE A 2 18.49 -6.66 -9.93
N THR A 3 17.84 -7.22 -10.95
CA THR A 3 17.66 -6.59 -12.25
C THR A 3 16.71 -5.41 -12.07
N TYR A 4 17.24 -4.19 -12.20
CA TYR A 4 16.43 -2.98 -12.21
C TYR A 4 15.54 -3.03 -13.45
N ASN A 5 14.24 -3.25 -13.25
CA ASN A 5 13.27 -3.09 -14.32
C ASN A 5 13.28 -1.61 -14.71
N GLN A 6 13.76 -1.31 -15.92
CA GLN A 6 13.86 0.05 -16.43
C GLN A 6 12.45 0.54 -16.77
N TYR A 7 11.83 1.21 -15.82
CA TYR A 7 10.59 1.94 -16.02
C TYR A 7 10.81 2.99 -17.12
N THR A 8 10.17 2.82 -18.28
CA THR A 8 10.16 3.81 -19.36
C THR A 8 9.17 4.92 -19.01
N GLY A 9 9.47 5.71 -17.98
CA GLY A 9 8.69 6.88 -17.64
C GLY A 9 8.78 7.91 -18.77
N THR A 10 7.67 8.22 -19.40
CA THR A 10 7.53 9.41 -20.24
C THR A 10 7.95 10.65 -19.43
N MET A 11 8.65 11.61 -20.05
CA MET A 11 9.15 12.86 -19.44
C MET A 11 8.09 13.74 -18.73
N ASN A 12 6.83 13.31 -18.65
CA ASN A 12 5.69 13.96 -18.01
C ASN A 12 4.98 13.09 -16.94
N ASP A 13 5.60 12.02 -16.41
CA ASP A 13 5.01 11.25 -15.30
C ASP A 13 4.89 12.12 -14.03
N PRO A 14 3.67 12.47 -13.57
CA PRO A 14 3.47 13.30 -12.38
C PRO A 14 3.95 12.63 -11.09
N LEU A 15 4.22 11.32 -11.10
CA LEU A 15 4.71 10.55 -9.96
C LEU A 15 6.24 10.42 -9.94
N ASN A 16 6.94 10.91 -10.97
CA ASN A 16 8.42 10.93 -11.02
C ASN A 16 9.06 11.62 -9.80
N PRO A 17 8.53 12.75 -9.27
CA PRO A 17 9.06 13.33 -8.04
C PRO A 17 9.02 12.37 -6.84
N ILE A 18 7.93 11.60 -6.68
CA ILE A 18 7.82 10.58 -5.62
C ILE A 18 8.86 9.48 -5.82
N ARG A 19 9.03 9.00 -7.06
CA ARG A 19 10.04 7.97 -7.39
C ARG A 19 11.47 8.45 -7.11
N GLN A 20 11.77 9.72 -7.37
CA GLN A 20 13.07 10.32 -7.07
C GLN A 20 13.29 10.46 -5.56
N LEU A 21 12.28 10.92 -4.82
CA LEU A 21 12.33 11.03 -3.36
C LEU A 21 12.63 9.66 -2.72
N ILE A 22 11.91 8.62 -3.13
CA ILE A 22 12.13 7.25 -2.63
C ILE A 22 13.55 6.77 -2.94
N ARG A 23 14.07 7.03 -4.16
CA ARG A 23 15.43 6.65 -4.53
C ARG A 23 16.49 7.35 -3.67
N GLN A 24 16.33 8.66 -3.44
CA GLN A 24 17.26 9.43 -2.61
C GLN A 24 17.28 8.90 -1.16
N ALA A 25 16.10 8.60 -0.61
CA ALA A 25 15.99 8.02 0.73
C ALA A 25 16.68 6.64 0.83
N GLN A 26 16.54 5.79 -0.20
CA GLN A 26 17.23 4.49 -0.29
C GLN A 26 18.76 4.64 -0.34
N GLU A 27 19.28 5.59 -1.12
CA GLU A 27 20.72 5.84 -1.23
C GLU A 27 21.31 6.33 0.09
N GLN A 28 20.61 7.21 0.80
CA GLN A 28 21.01 7.69 2.12
C GLN A 28 20.96 6.61 3.20
N ASP A 29 19.93 5.77 3.18
CA ASP A 29 19.82 4.66 4.12
C ASP A 29 20.91 3.61 3.89
N SER A 30 21.21 3.27 2.62
CA SER A 30 22.29 2.35 2.27
C SER A 30 23.65 2.80 2.82
N ALA A 31 23.85 4.12 3.00
CA ALA A 31 25.06 4.69 3.59
C ALA A 31 25.02 4.78 5.12
N SER A 32 23.83 4.86 5.74
CA SER A 32 23.68 5.13 7.18
C SER A 32 23.20 3.93 8.02
N GLY A 33 22.54 2.95 7.43
CA GLY A 33 22.01 1.76 8.11
C GLY A 33 20.83 2.01 9.05
N LYS A 34 20.23 3.21 9.02
CA LYS A 34 19.19 3.63 9.98
C LYS A 34 17.92 2.80 9.89
N LEU A 35 17.53 2.34 8.71
CA LEU A 35 16.36 1.50 8.54
C LEU A 35 16.54 0.15 9.25
N LEU A 36 17.72 -0.45 9.17
CA LEU A 36 18.00 -1.70 9.87
C LEU A 36 17.93 -1.52 11.39
N GLU A 37 18.44 -0.40 11.91
CA GLU A 37 18.34 -0.06 13.35
C GLU A 37 16.88 0.15 13.79
N PHE A 38 16.11 0.92 13.00
CA PHE A 38 14.68 1.16 13.23
C PHE A 38 13.90 -0.15 13.27
N VAL A 39 14.08 -0.99 12.24
CA VAL A 39 13.40 -2.28 12.12
C VAL A 39 13.80 -3.22 13.24
N GLU A 40 15.08 -3.25 13.65
CA GLU A 40 15.52 -4.10 14.77
C GLU A 40 14.87 -3.68 16.09
N CYS A 41 14.72 -2.37 16.33
CA CYS A 41 14.03 -1.85 17.51
C CYS A 41 12.53 -2.20 17.50
N ARG A 42 11.88 -2.15 16.33
CA ARG A 42 10.45 -2.45 16.17
C ARG A 42 10.15 -3.95 16.18
N LYS A 43 11.08 -4.79 15.71
CA LYS A 43 10.93 -6.25 15.65
C LYS A 43 10.46 -6.87 16.96
N GLY A 44 10.96 -6.39 18.10
CA GLY A 44 10.57 -6.89 19.43
C GLY A 44 9.15 -6.53 19.88
N HIS A 45 8.48 -5.65 19.16
CA HIS A 45 7.13 -5.17 19.45
C HIS A 45 6.08 -5.66 18.44
N LEU A 46 6.51 -6.37 17.38
CA LEU A 46 5.59 -6.93 16.41
C LEU A 46 4.71 -7.99 17.08
N HIS A 47 3.43 -8.01 16.73
CA HIS A 47 2.52 -9.06 17.18
C HIS A 47 3.05 -10.47 16.84
N ASN A 48 2.86 -11.43 17.76
CA ASN A 48 3.37 -12.80 17.62
C ASN A 48 2.85 -13.54 16.37
N ALA A 49 1.72 -13.09 15.81
CA ALA A 49 1.19 -13.60 14.55
C ALA A 49 2.12 -13.32 13.37
N ILE A 50 2.93 -12.24 13.42
CA ILE A 50 3.93 -11.93 12.38
C ILE A 50 5.18 -12.78 12.63
N LYS A 51 5.14 -14.04 12.20
CA LYS A 51 6.29 -14.95 12.29
C LYS A 51 7.33 -14.62 11.23
N LEU A 52 8.33 -13.83 11.64
CA LEU A 52 9.48 -13.58 10.80
C LEU A 52 10.36 -14.85 10.73
N PRO A 53 10.88 -15.21 9.54
CA PRO A 53 11.82 -16.33 9.42
C PRO A 53 13.05 -16.09 10.29
N ALA A 54 13.44 -17.11 11.05
CA ALA A 54 14.48 -17.03 12.08
C ALA A 54 15.85 -16.53 11.55
N ASP A 55 16.17 -16.79 10.26
CA ASP A 55 17.35 -16.23 9.60
C ASP A 55 17.01 -14.94 8.84
N LYS A 56 17.75 -13.86 9.13
CA LYS A 56 17.68 -12.54 8.48
C LYS A 56 16.33 -11.81 8.61
N ALA A 57 15.57 -12.06 9.67
CA ALA A 57 14.30 -11.38 9.98
C ALA A 57 14.36 -9.87 9.77
N THR A 58 15.32 -9.19 10.40
CA THR A 58 15.53 -7.73 10.33
C THR A 58 15.75 -7.24 8.91
N LYS A 59 16.59 -7.95 8.15
CA LYS A 59 16.87 -7.59 6.75
C LYS A 59 15.64 -7.78 5.87
N LYS A 60 14.91 -8.88 6.05
CA LYS A 60 13.67 -9.13 5.29
C LYS A 60 12.59 -8.09 5.57
N LEU A 61 12.52 -7.63 6.82
CA LEU A 61 11.58 -6.59 7.24
C LEU A 61 12.00 -5.21 6.75
N ALA A 62 13.30 -4.89 6.72
CA ALA A 62 13.81 -3.70 6.02
C ALA A 62 13.55 -3.77 4.51
N ASP A 63 13.82 -4.91 3.86
CA ASP A 63 13.54 -5.12 2.44
C ASP A 63 12.02 -4.99 2.15
N PHE A 64 11.17 -5.41 3.08
CA PHE A 64 9.72 -5.19 3.02
C PHE A 64 9.37 -3.70 3.05
N VAL A 65 9.85 -2.93 4.02
CA VAL A 65 9.59 -1.48 4.10
C VAL A 65 9.99 -0.79 2.80
N VAL A 66 11.15 -1.12 2.26
CA VAL A 66 11.63 -0.56 0.99
C VAL A 66 10.69 -0.90 -0.18
N ARG A 67 10.23 -2.15 -0.29
CA ARG A 67 9.26 -2.55 -1.34
C ARG A 67 7.92 -1.86 -1.17
N TYR A 68 7.39 -1.85 0.06
CA TYR A 68 6.12 -1.25 0.43
C TYR A 68 6.05 0.22 0.01
N ILE A 69 7.08 1.01 0.34
CA ILE A 69 7.21 2.42 -0.06
C ILE A 69 7.32 2.55 -1.58
N LYS A 70 8.16 1.72 -2.21
CA LYS A 70 8.44 1.80 -3.65
C LYS A 70 7.20 1.52 -4.52
N HIS A 71 6.25 0.71 -4.03
CA HIS A 71 5.05 0.33 -4.79
C HIS A 71 4.04 1.46 -4.92
N VAL A 72 4.01 2.42 -3.98
CA VAL A 72 3.01 3.49 -3.95
C VAL A 72 2.81 4.19 -5.30
N PRO A 73 3.85 4.73 -5.98
CA PRO A 73 3.64 5.40 -7.26
C PRO A 73 3.12 4.47 -8.37
N ASP A 74 3.46 3.17 -8.35
CA ASP A 74 2.91 2.21 -9.32
C ASP A 74 1.43 1.92 -9.05
N PHE A 75 1.04 1.81 -7.78
CA PHE A 75 -0.34 1.63 -7.36
C PHE A 75 -1.22 2.84 -7.68
N ILE A 76 -0.73 4.06 -7.45
CA ILE A 76 -1.44 5.29 -7.83
C ILE A 76 -1.67 5.33 -9.36
N ASP A 77 -0.68 4.93 -10.14
CA ASP A 77 -0.79 4.89 -11.61
C ASP A 77 -1.77 3.82 -12.11
N ALA A 78 -1.73 2.63 -11.49
CA ALA A 78 -2.68 1.55 -11.76
C ALA A 78 -4.13 1.98 -11.48
N ILE A 79 -4.40 2.51 -10.28
CA ILE A 79 -5.75 2.95 -9.90
C ILE A 79 -6.22 4.12 -10.76
N ARG A 80 -5.34 5.10 -11.05
CA ARG A 80 -5.66 6.19 -11.97
C ARG A 80 -6.14 5.65 -13.31
N THR A 81 -5.41 4.70 -13.89
CA THR A 81 -5.72 4.15 -15.20
C THR A 81 -7.03 3.36 -15.17
N MET A 82 -7.19 2.48 -14.18
CA MET A 82 -8.41 1.67 -14.03
C MET A 82 -9.65 2.54 -13.75
N ALA A 83 -9.50 3.60 -12.97
CA ALA A 83 -10.57 4.57 -12.73
C ALA A 83 -10.96 5.32 -14.02
N GLN A 84 -10.01 5.60 -14.92
CA GLN A 84 -10.32 6.17 -16.24
C GLN A 84 -11.06 5.17 -17.13
N GLU A 85 -10.63 3.90 -17.12
CA GLU A 85 -11.26 2.82 -17.89
C GLU A 85 -12.68 2.50 -17.39
N ALA A 86 -12.92 2.60 -16.08
CA ALA A 86 -14.23 2.47 -15.45
C ALA A 86 -15.10 3.74 -15.52
N GLY A 87 -14.55 4.87 -15.99
CA GLY A 87 -15.27 6.14 -16.11
C GLY A 87 -15.49 6.90 -14.80
N ILE A 88 -14.79 6.54 -13.72
CA ILE A 88 -14.95 7.11 -12.36
C ILE A 88 -13.75 7.98 -11.93
N TYR A 89 -12.86 8.31 -12.85
CA TYR A 89 -11.62 9.03 -12.50
C TYR A 89 -11.87 10.35 -11.77
N GLU A 90 -12.88 11.13 -12.15
CA GLU A 90 -13.14 12.41 -11.47
C GLU A 90 -13.64 12.23 -10.03
N ASP A 91 -14.27 11.11 -9.70
CA ASP A 91 -14.68 10.78 -8.32
C ASP A 91 -13.46 10.40 -7.45
N VAL A 92 -12.50 9.67 -8.03
CA VAL A 92 -11.35 9.10 -7.31
C VAL A 92 -10.16 10.08 -7.26
N LYS A 93 -10.07 11.00 -8.22
CA LYS A 93 -8.97 11.95 -8.39
C LYS A 93 -8.62 12.79 -7.15
N PRO A 94 -9.57 13.30 -6.35
CA PRO A 94 -9.23 14.02 -5.11
C PRO A 94 -8.40 13.15 -4.15
N LEU A 95 -8.75 11.87 -4.00
CA LEU A 95 -8.01 10.95 -3.14
C LEU A 95 -6.63 10.59 -3.71
N LEU A 96 -6.51 10.37 -5.02
CA LEU A 96 -5.20 10.12 -5.65
C LEU A 96 -4.26 11.30 -5.48
N LYS A 97 -4.81 12.52 -5.51
CA LYS A 97 -4.03 13.74 -5.24
C LYS A 97 -3.54 13.75 -3.79
N ILE A 98 -4.40 13.44 -2.82
CA ILE A 98 -4.02 13.37 -1.40
C ILE A 98 -2.93 12.31 -1.17
N ALA A 99 -3.10 11.11 -1.72
CA ALA A 99 -2.11 10.04 -1.63
C ALA A 99 -0.74 10.48 -2.20
N SER A 100 -0.74 11.27 -3.27
CA SER A 100 0.49 11.84 -3.84
C SER A 100 1.07 12.99 -3.01
N ASP A 101 0.20 13.87 -2.49
CA ASP A 101 0.60 15.05 -1.72
C ASP A 101 1.26 14.69 -0.39
N TYR A 102 0.88 13.57 0.25
CA TYR A 102 1.57 13.09 1.47
C TYR A 102 3.08 12.91 1.26
N PHE A 103 3.51 12.46 0.09
CA PHE A 103 4.93 12.33 -0.25
C PHE A 103 5.58 13.66 -0.61
N LEU A 104 4.87 14.54 -1.31
CA LEU A 104 5.45 15.75 -1.91
C LEU A 104 5.37 16.98 -1.01
N SER A 105 4.48 16.98 -0.04
CA SER A 105 4.23 18.07 0.90
C SER A 105 3.78 17.48 2.23
N PRO A 106 4.65 16.71 2.92
CA PRO A 106 4.29 16.09 4.18
C PRO A 106 3.87 17.18 5.18
N PRO A 107 2.76 16.99 5.92
CA PRO A 107 2.32 17.96 6.91
C PRO A 107 3.41 18.17 7.97
N SER A 108 3.51 19.38 8.53
CA SER A 108 4.52 19.78 9.53
C SER A 108 4.48 19.01 10.87
N ILE A 109 3.59 18.02 10.98
CA ILE A 109 3.45 17.10 12.13
C ILE A 109 4.43 15.92 12.03
N VAL A 110 5.02 15.67 10.85
CA VAL A 110 5.99 14.59 10.66
C VAL A 110 7.31 14.96 11.36
N ASP A 111 7.63 14.22 12.43
CA ASP A 111 8.87 14.31 13.21
C ASP A 111 10.08 14.07 12.26
N PRO A 112 11.26 14.68 12.48
CA PRO A 112 12.50 14.39 11.75
C PRO A 112 13.02 12.95 11.98
N HIS A 113 12.24 11.96 11.56
CA HIS A 113 12.66 10.59 11.40
C HIS A 113 13.63 10.45 10.21
N SER A 114 14.31 9.30 10.12
CA SER A 114 15.08 8.98 8.92
C SER A 114 14.18 9.07 7.67
N GLN A 115 14.72 9.44 6.50
CA GLN A 115 13.90 9.66 5.31
C GLN A 115 13.01 8.45 4.97
N LEU A 116 13.49 7.21 5.15
CA LEU A 116 12.68 6.01 4.87
C LEU A 116 11.64 5.68 5.95
N GLN A 117 11.88 6.05 7.21
CA GLN A 117 10.87 5.86 8.25
C GLN A 117 9.70 6.83 8.05
N ALA A 118 9.97 8.10 7.77
CA ALA A 118 8.91 9.05 7.40
C ALA A 118 8.16 8.55 6.15
N LEU A 119 8.87 8.11 5.11
CA LEU A 119 8.23 7.57 3.91
C LEU A 119 7.40 6.29 4.16
N LEU A 120 7.63 5.54 5.25
CA LEU A 120 6.78 4.40 5.62
C LEU A 120 5.40 4.87 6.06
N ASP A 121 5.32 5.93 6.87
CA ASP A 121 4.07 6.52 7.34
C ASP A 121 3.25 7.02 6.13
N GLU A 122 3.92 7.72 5.20
CA GLU A 122 3.34 8.27 3.98
C GLU A 122 2.86 7.14 3.04
N ALA A 123 3.64 6.06 2.93
CA ALA A 123 3.26 4.90 2.16
C ALA A 123 2.06 4.17 2.75
N TYR A 124 1.99 4.09 4.08
CA TYR A 124 0.86 3.49 4.77
C TYR A 124 -0.43 4.25 4.49
N LEU A 125 -0.41 5.58 4.65
CA LEU A 125 -1.55 6.44 4.30
C LEU A 125 -1.99 6.27 2.84
N ALA A 126 -1.04 6.29 1.90
CA ALA A 126 -1.35 6.16 0.48
C ALA A 126 -1.99 4.80 0.16
N HIS A 127 -1.42 3.70 0.65
CA HIS A 127 -1.98 2.36 0.41
C HIS A 127 -3.37 2.20 1.02
N ARG A 128 -3.59 2.70 2.24
CA ARG A 128 -4.90 2.65 2.91
C ARG A 128 -5.97 3.49 2.19
N LEU A 129 -5.60 4.65 1.64
CA LEU A 129 -6.48 5.44 0.77
C LEU A 129 -6.86 4.69 -0.52
N LEU A 130 -5.90 4.03 -1.16
CA LEU A 130 -6.16 3.26 -2.39
C LEU A 130 -7.01 2.01 -2.12
N GLU A 131 -6.81 1.37 -0.96
CA GLU A 131 -7.65 0.26 -0.48
C GLU A 131 -9.09 0.73 -0.27
N GLU A 132 -9.31 1.88 0.39
CA GLU A 132 -10.65 2.42 0.60
C GLU A 132 -11.36 2.80 -0.71
N VAL A 133 -10.63 3.31 -1.72
CA VAL A 133 -11.19 3.48 -3.08
C VAL A 133 -11.67 2.14 -3.65
N ASN A 134 -10.85 1.10 -3.50
CA ASN A 134 -11.16 -0.24 -3.99
C ASN A 134 -12.39 -0.83 -3.28
N ASP A 135 -12.48 -0.66 -1.96
CA ASP A 135 -13.57 -1.15 -1.12
C ASP A 135 -14.88 -0.45 -1.44
N ARG A 136 -14.86 0.88 -1.61
CA ARG A 136 -16.05 1.65 -1.99
C ARG A 136 -16.54 1.31 -3.39
N PHE A 137 -15.63 1.04 -4.31
CA PHE A 137 -16.00 0.55 -5.64
C PHE A 137 -16.58 -0.86 -5.58
N MET A 138 -15.97 -1.76 -4.80
CA MET A 138 -16.44 -3.13 -4.61
C MET A 138 -17.82 -3.18 -3.99
N ALA A 139 -18.08 -2.36 -2.97
CA ALA A 139 -19.38 -2.28 -2.30
C ALA A 139 -20.53 -1.93 -3.26
N LYS A 140 -20.25 -1.15 -4.32
CA LYS A 140 -21.27 -0.76 -5.31
C LYS A 140 -21.33 -1.67 -6.53
N SER A 141 -20.18 -2.14 -7.03
CA SER A 141 -20.07 -2.86 -8.30
C SER A 141 -20.01 -4.40 -8.15
N GLY A 142 -19.72 -4.89 -6.94
CA GLY A 142 -19.57 -6.30 -6.62
C GLY A 142 -18.23 -6.92 -7.03
N ILE A 143 -17.28 -6.15 -7.55
CA ILE A 143 -15.89 -6.56 -7.82
C ILE A 143 -14.93 -5.42 -7.46
N PRO A 144 -13.65 -5.67 -7.15
CA PRO A 144 -12.72 -4.57 -6.90
C PRO A 144 -12.48 -3.74 -8.18
N LEU A 145 -12.04 -2.50 -7.99
CA LEU A 145 -11.52 -1.66 -9.08
C LEU A 145 -10.17 -2.21 -9.58
N ALA A 146 -9.30 -2.63 -8.66
CA ALA A 146 -8.02 -3.25 -8.96
C ALA A 146 -7.82 -4.52 -8.12
N PRO A 147 -7.18 -5.56 -8.66
CA PRO A 147 -6.92 -6.82 -7.96
C PRO A 147 -5.69 -6.68 -7.04
N MET A 148 -5.70 -5.69 -6.15
CA MET A 148 -4.66 -5.53 -5.15
C MET A 148 -5.02 -6.28 -3.87
N ASP A 149 -4.06 -7.02 -3.33
CA ASP A 149 -4.14 -7.55 -1.97
C ASP A 149 -3.08 -6.85 -1.11
N MET A 150 -3.54 -5.92 -0.28
CA MET A 150 -2.70 -5.15 0.63
C MET A 150 -2.90 -5.55 2.09
N THR A 151 -3.80 -6.49 2.39
CA THR A 151 -4.24 -6.75 3.77
C THR A 151 -3.07 -7.09 4.69
N LEU A 152 -2.23 -8.04 4.28
CA LEU A 152 -1.10 -8.47 5.11
C LEU A 152 0.01 -7.42 5.18
N ALA A 153 0.27 -6.74 4.05
CA ALA A 153 1.28 -5.69 4.00
C ALA A 153 0.91 -4.50 4.88
N ASN A 154 -0.37 -4.11 4.88
CA ASN A 154 -0.90 -3.03 5.70
C ASN A 154 -0.81 -3.39 7.19
N VAL A 155 -1.09 -4.64 7.58
CA VAL A 155 -0.89 -5.08 8.98
C VAL A 155 0.57 -5.00 9.42
N ILE A 156 1.52 -5.47 8.59
CA ILE A 156 2.95 -5.40 8.93
C ILE A 156 3.41 -3.92 9.02
N ALA A 157 2.96 -3.06 8.10
CA ALA A 157 3.27 -1.64 8.12
C ALA A 157 2.68 -0.94 9.36
N HIS A 158 1.42 -1.22 9.70
CA HIS A 158 0.76 -0.70 10.90
C HIS A 158 1.55 -1.05 12.17
N GLU A 159 1.95 -2.31 12.32
CA GLU A 159 2.73 -2.79 13.48
C GLU A 159 4.13 -2.15 13.54
N LEU A 160 4.76 -1.91 12.39
CA LEU A 160 6.06 -1.24 12.31
C LEU A 160 6.00 0.24 12.70
N ILE A 161 4.94 0.94 12.28
CA ILE A 161 4.65 2.33 12.65
C ILE A 161 4.36 2.38 14.16
N GLY A 162 3.52 1.46 14.61
CA GLY A 162 3.14 1.25 15.99
C GLY A 162 2.04 2.20 16.49
N GLU A 163 1.44 1.83 17.61
CA GLU A 163 0.37 2.58 18.25
C GLU A 163 0.91 3.66 19.22
N PRO A 164 0.19 4.78 19.40
CA PRO A 164 -1.13 5.09 18.86
C PRO A 164 -1.14 5.65 17.43
N PHE A 165 0.03 5.96 16.88
CA PHE A 165 0.15 6.75 15.65
C PHE A 165 -0.48 6.06 14.43
N ALA A 166 -0.26 4.75 14.24
CA ALA A 166 -0.87 4.01 13.14
C ALA A 166 -2.42 4.11 13.13
N ASN A 167 -3.05 4.10 14.30
CA ASN A 167 -4.50 4.27 14.42
C ASN A 167 -4.95 5.69 14.05
N GLU A 168 -4.16 6.71 14.36
CA GLU A 168 -4.45 8.09 13.94
C GLU A 168 -4.39 8.23 12.41
N LEU A 169 -3.45 7.55 11.76
CA LEU A 169 -3.36 7.49 10.30
C LEU A 169 -4.61 6.81 9.70
N ASP A 170 -5.05 5.69 10.26
CA ASP A 170 -6.28 5.02 9.81
C ASP A 170 -7.52 5.92 9.95
N GLN A 171 -7.65 6.66 11.05
CA GLN A 171 -8.76 7.61 11.20
C GLN A 171 -8.70 8.75 10.17
N ALA A 172 -7.51 9.25 9.85
CA ALA A 172 -7.34 10.27 8.82
C ALA A 172 -7.73 9.77 7.41
N VAL A 173 -7.43 8.50 7.10
CA VAL A 173 -7.84 7.83 5.86
C VAL A 173 -9.37 7.75 5.78
N LEU A 174 -10.01 7.20 6.81
CA LEU A 174 -11.47 7.05 6.85
C LEU A 174 -12.17 8.40 6.68
N PHE A 175 -11.75 9.42 7.43
CA PHE A 175 -12.30 10.76 7.31
C PHE A 175 -12.14 11.36 5.92
N SER A 176 -10.96 11.18 5.30
CA SER A 176 -10.69 11.68 3.95
C SER A 176 -11.56 10.98 2.91
N ALA A 177 -11.73 9.67 3.04
CA ALA A 177 -12.56 8.89 2.14
C ALA A 177 -14.04 9.21 2.29
N GLU A 178 -14.57 9.31 3.51
CA GLU A 178 -15.96 9.70 3.76
C GLU A 178 -16.27 11.09 3.21
N LEU A 179 -15.32 12.03 3.31
CA LEU A 179 -15.50 13.39 2.82
C LEU A 179 -15.46 13.50 1.29
N LEU A 180 -14.67 12.65 0.62
CA LEU A 180 -14.30 12.83 -0.79
C LEU A 180 -14.88 11.78 -1.73
N LEU A 181 -15.21 10.59 -1.23
CA LEU A 181 -15.90 9.55 -1.99
C LEU A 181 -17.39 9.64 -1.70
N ASP A 182 -18.13 10.33 -2.57
CA ASP A 182 -19.59 10.40 -2.49
C ASP A 182 -20.21 8.98 -2.58
N GLU A 183 -21.17 8.69 -1.71
CA GLU A 183 -21.99 7.48 -1.79
C GLU A 183 -22.74 7.39 -3.12
N GLN A 184 -22.91 8.49 -3.86
CA GLN A 184 -23.55 8.52 -5.19
C GLN A 184 -22.58 8.56 -6.38
N GLY A 185 -21.26 8.71 -6.17
CA GLY A 185 -20.29 9.01 -7.25
C GLY A 185 -20.09 7.92 -8.31
N PHE A 186 -20.08 6.64 -7.92
CA PHE A 186 -19.82 5.55 -8.87
C PHE A 186 -21.11 5.06 -9.56
N THR A 187 -21.65 5.84 -10.49
CA THR A 187 -22.79 5.45 -11.32
C THR A 187 -22.53 5.70 -12.81
N GLY A 188 -23.03 4.82 -13.69
CA GLY A 188 -22.95 4.99 -15.14
C GLY A 188 -22.72 3.70 -15.93
N GLU A 189 -23.00 3.75 -17.24
CA GLU A 189 -22.87 2.63 -18.18
C GLU A 189 -21.43 2.09 -18.28
N HIS A 190 -20.43 2.96 -18.12
CA HIS A 190 -19.01 2.58 -18.13
C HIS A 190 -18.62 1.62 -16.99
N ILE A 191 -19.29 1.71 -15.83
CA ILE A 191 -19.04 0.81 -14.70
C ILE A 191 -19.58 -0.58 -15.02
N GLU A 192 -20.76 -0.68 -15.63
CA GLU A 192 -21.35 -1.97 -16.01
C GLU A 192 -20.46 -2.71 -17.02
N ASP A 193 -19.99 -2.01 -18.04
CA ASP A 193 -19.07 -2.56 -19.05
C ASP A 193 -17.73 -3.00 -18.43
N TYR A 194 -17.19 -2.20 -17.51
CA TYR A 194 -15.98 -2.52 -16.77
C TYR A 194 -16.17 -3.80 -15.96
N VAL A 195 -17.27 -3.89 -15.20
CA VAL A 195 -17.59 -5.03 -14.35
C VAL A 195 -17.79 -6.31 -15.18
N LEU A 196 -18.55 -6.23 -16.27
CA LEU A 196 -18.79 -7.37 -17.16
C LEU A 196 -17.48 -7.87 -17.78
N THR A 197 -16.64 -6.95 -18.25
CA THR A 197 -15.35 -7.29 -18.85
C THR A 197 -14.47 -8.07 -17.88
N HIS A 198 -14.30 -7.58 -16.65
CA HIS A 198 -13.44 -8.21 -15.65
C HIS A 198 -14.05 -9.49 -15.06
N LYS A 199 -15.37 -9.61 -14.97
CA LYS A 199 -16.03 -10.88 -14.61
C LYS A 199 -15.80 -11.98 -15.64
N VAL A 200 -15.69 -11.64 -16.93
CA VAL A 200 -15.50 -12.61 -18.02
C VAL A 200 -14.02 -12.92 -18.25
N LYS A 201 -13.15 -11.91 -18.29
CA LYS A 201 -11.74 -12.05 -18.67
C LYS A 201 -10.80 -12.19 -17.48
N GLY A 202 -11.26 -11.91 -16.26
CA GLY A 202 -10.40 -11.78 -15.09
C GLY A 202 -9.49 -10.56 -15.20
N TRP A 203 -8.32 -10.64 -14.55
CA TRP A 203 -7.39 -9.52 -14.37
C TRP A 203 -6.04 -9.72 -15.06
N GLN A 204 -5.91 -10.72 -15.94
CA GLN A 204 -4.59 -11.13 -16.45
C GLN A 204 -3.85 -9.99 -17.15
N GLN A 205 -4.57 -9.18 -17.94
CA GLN A 205 -3.98 -8.07 -18.68
C GLN A 205 -3.48 -6.98 -17.73
N GLU A 206 -4.22 -6.70 -16.67
CA GLU A 206 -3.91 -5.70 -15.66
C GLU A 206 -2.71 -6.12 -14.82
N LEU A 207 -2.63 -7.40 -14.46
CA LEU A 207 -1.50 -7.99 -13.74
C LEU A 207 -0.22 -8.03 -14.58
N GLU A 208 -0.32 -8.25 -15.90
CA GLU A 208 0.82 -8.15 -16.83
C GLU A 208 1.29 -6.70 -16.99
N ARG A 209 0.35 -5.74 -17.01
CA ARG A 209 0.65 -4.30 -17.13
C ARG A 209 1.25 -3.72 -15.85
N TRP A 210 0.76 -4.19 -14.69
CA TRP A 210 1.13 -3.70 -13.36
C TRP A 210 1.60 -4.86 -12.49
N PRO A 211 2.85 -5.34 -12.67
CA PRO A 211 3.38 -6.44 -11.86
C PRO A 211 3.33 -6.19 -10.35
N CYS A 212 3.36 -4.91 -9.91
CA CYS A 212 3.25 -4.52 -8.51
C CYS A 212 1.95 -5.00 -7.84
N LEU A 213 0.88 -5.27 -8.61
CA LEU A 213 -0.38 -5.82 -8.09
C LEU A 213 -0.29 -7.33 -7.77
N VAL A 214 0.70 -8.02 -8.33
CA VAL A 214 0.98 -9.46 -8.08
C VAL A 214 2.19 -9.64 -7.16
N GLU A 215 3.07 -8.64 -7.08
CA GLU A 215 4.27 -8.73 -6.26
C GLU A 215 3.90 -8.94 -4.80
N ASP A 216 4.14 -10.16 -4.34
CA ASP A 216 3.88 -10.58 -2.98
C ASP A 216 4.72 -9.73 -2.01
N LEU A 217 4.05 -8.78 -1.37
CA LEU A 217 4.61 -7.99 -0.28
C LEU A 217 4.66 -8.82 1.01
N SER A 218 4.11 -10.02 1.06
CA SER A 218 4.13 -10.84 2.26
C SER A 218 5.56 -11.22 2.62
N ILE A 219 5.91 -10.90 3.87
CA ILE A 219 6.82 -11.76 4.61
C ILE A 219 5.93 -12.90 5.05
N SER A 220 6.21 -14.14 4.64
CA SER A 220 5.38 -15.31 4.94
C SER A 220 4.89 -15.29 6.40
N VAL A 221 3.61 -14.99 6.61
CA VAL A 221 2.94 -14.92 7.90
C VAL A 221 2.17 -16.23 8.07
N GLU A 222 2.65 -17.08 8.96
CA GLU A 222 1.90 -18.24 9.43
C GLU A 222 0.99 -17.78 10.56
N PHE A 223 -0.32 -17.72 10.29
CA PHE A 223 -1.31 -17.56 11.35
C PHE A 223 -1.36 -18.86 12.15
N ASP A 224 -1.00 -18.79 13.44
CA ASP A 224 -1.34 -19.86 14.37
C ASP A 224 -2.87 -19.85 14.51
N LEU A 225 -3.54 -20.81 13.88
CA LEU A 225 -4.89 -21.16 14.27
C LEU A 225 -4.75 -21.77 15.67
N ASP A 226 -5.24 -21.06 16.69
CA ASP A 226 -5.32 -21.60 18.05
C ASP A 226 -6.09 -22.93 18.00
N ASP A 227 -5.37 -24.04 18.17
CA ASP A 227 -5.91 -25.37 18.47
C ASP A 227 -6.48 -25.33 19.91
N ASP A 228 -7.63 -24.67 20.10
CA ASP A 228 -8.42 -24.79 21.32
C ASP A 228 -9.36 -26.01 21.21
N GLU A 229 -8.77 -27.21 21.16
CA GLU A 229 -9.54 -28.44 21.32
C GLU A 229 -8.76 -29.57 22.02
N THR A 230 -8.14 -29.29 23.17
CA THR A 230 -7.75 -30.37 24.11
C THR A 230 -7.87 -29.98 25.59
N ALA A 231 -9.09 -29.71 26.06
CA ALA A 231 -9.43 -29.87 27.48
C ALA A 231 -10.10 -31.24 27.70
N THR A 232 -9.23 -32.24 27.85
CA THR A 232 -9.50 -33.61 28.27
C THR A 232 -10.39 -33.65 29.52
N ARG A 233 -11.57 -34.28 29.37
CA ARG A 233 -12.34 -34.82 30.50
C ARG A 233 -11.49 -35.85 31.25
N HIS A 234 -11.23 -35.60 32.53
CA HIS A 234 -10.97 -36.64 33.52
C HIS A 234 -11.66 -36.27 34.84
#